data_AF-A0A1Y2RAD7-F1
#
_entry.id   AF-A0A1Y2RAD7-F1
#
_cell.length_a   1.000
_cell.length_b   1.000
_cell.length_c   1.000
_cell.angle_alpha   90.00
_cell.angle_beta   90.00
_cell.angle_gamma   90.00
#
_symmetry.space_group_name_H-M   'P 1'
#
loop_
_entity.id
_entity.type
_entity.pdbx_description
1 polymer ?
#
loop_
_entity_poly.entity_id
_entity_poly.type
_entity_poly.pdbx_seq_one_letter_code
_entity_poly.pdbx_strand_id
1 'polypeptide(L)'
;MKKMFQFSIYPLVMLSASIIIITGIQSGYNQYIITIPVITLFGLLILLLERRMPYNTDWVTGKGDWNLDLSYYIINYCIKLIAQFIFIWLAGSFKFLAWFPTQLPFWGQVIIALTIIDFFLYIVHWQSHKYKFLWNLHAIHHSSERLYFLNGEKRHVLHQLLEGGPGIILCLIIGTPQPVVVAALAILSINMFMQHTNLNYRAGVLKKIFCVAELHRWHHRADYKDAQVNYGAWLTIWDHLFRTAYDEPKMKTELGEIGIAEEKNFPKNYWKQFLYPFSKKVQQQSKSTLIITGLLAINSICFSQTNADNITGNWQLQDGSKRISVYRENGKYHGKVYWVKDAAKQSEIGKKVLWNLEYDADDKEWNSGEIQMPDMDHSASCYIKLRDVNIASVTGYHGMRLFGKTKTLLRIK
;
A
#
# COMPACT_ATOMS: atom_id res chain seq x y z
N MET A 1 -17.52 -1.31 42.12
CA MET A 1 -17.63 -0.12 41.24
C MET A 1 -16.45 0.03 40.28
N LYS A 2 -15.18 0.11 40.74
CA LYS A 2 -14.00 0.31 39.86
C LYS A 2 -13.86 -0.72 38.72
N LYS A 3 -14.04 -2.02 38.99
CA LYS A 3 -13.98 -3.07 37.96
C LYS A 3 -15.09 -2.94 36.90
N MET A 4 -16.35 -2.77 37.32
CA MET A 4 -17.47 -2.59 36.39
C MET A 4 -17.26 -1.39 35.47
N PHE A 5 -16.75 -0.28 36.02
CA PHE A 5 -16.40 0.90 35.23
C PHE A 5 -15.31 0.60 34.19
N GLN A 6 -14.27 -0.15 34.55
CA GLN A 6 -13.23 -0.55 33.60
C GLN A 6 -13.75 -1.40 32.43
N PHE A 7 -14.74 -2.28 32.69
CA PHE A 7 -15.36 -3.09 31.64
C PHE A 7 -16.33 -2.31 30.76
N SER A 8 -16.92 -1.24 31.27
CA SER A 8 -17.88 -0.43 30.50
C SER A 8 -17.20 0.59 29.57
N ILE A 9 -15.98 1.04 29.88
CA ILE A 9 -15.31 2.12 29.13
C ILE A 9 -15.23 1.83 27.62
N TYR A 10 -14.64 0.71 27.23
CA TYR A 10 -14.44 0.39 25.81
C TYR A 10 -15.76 0.28 25.03
N PRO A 11 -16.73 -0.56 25.43
CA PRO A 11 -18.00 -0.67 24.70
C PRO A 11 -18.79 0.63 24.72
N LEU A 12 -18.82 1.39 25.83
CA LEU A 12 -19.54 2.66 25.86
C LEU A 12 -18.93 3.68 24.90
N VAL A 13 -17.60 3.82 24.89
CA VAL A 13 -16.90 4.72 23.96
C VAL A 13 -17.20 4.34 22.51
N MET A 14 -16.98 3.08 22.15
CA MET A 14 -17.13 2.63 20.76
C MET A 14 -18.60 2.66 20.30
N LEU A 15 -19.55 2.22 21.12
CA LEU A 15 -20.97 2.21 20.75
C LEU A 15 -21.53 3.63 20.68
N SER A 16 -21.26 4.49 21.65
CA SER A 16 -21.79 5.87 21.63
C SER A 16 -21.24 6.66 20.45
N ALA A 17 -19.93 6.59 20.19
CA ALA A 17 -19.34 7.25 19.02
C ALA A 17 -19.93 6.72 17.70
N SER A 18 -20.04 5.40 17.56
CA SER A 18 -20.59 4.77 16.35
C SER A 18 -22.05 5.15 16.13
N ILE A 19 -22.88 5.13 17.18
CA ILE A 19 -24.28 5.55 17.12
C ILE A 19 -24.37 7.00 16.68
N ILE A 20 -23.66 7.92 17.32
CA ILE A 20 -23.70 9.35 16.96
C ILE A 20 -23.31 9.58 15.50
N ILE A 21 -22.24 8.92 15.03
CA ILE A 21 -21.78 9.02 13.64
C ILE A 21 -22.84 8.49 12.67
N ILE A 22 -23.33 7.27 12.91
CA ILE A 22 -24.29 6.58 12.04
C ILE A 22 -25.61 7.34 11.98
N THR A 23 -26.21 7.67 13.13
CA THR A 23 -27.49 8.37 13.18
C THR A 23 -27.37 9.80 12.68
N GLY A 24 -26.25 10.47 12.95
CA GLY A 24 -25.98 11.84 12.46
C GLY A 24 -25.98 11.88 10.94
N ILE A 25 -25.23 10.98 10.29
CA ILE A 25 -25.18 10.90 8.82
C ILE A 25 -26.54 10.47 8.25
N GLN A 26 -27.22 9.49 8.85
CA GLN A 26 -28.55 9.06 8.40
C GLN A 26 -29.62 10.15 8.52
N SER A 27 -29.45 11.09 9.46
CA SER A 27 -30.34 12.24 9.62
C SER A 27 -30.10 13.34 8.57
N GLY A 28 -29.18 13.11 7.61
CA GLY A 28 -28.89 14.03 6.52
C GLY A 28 -27.84 15.08 6.83
N TYR A 29 -27.21 15.05 8.01
CA TYR A 29 -26.07 15.93 8.29
C TYR A 29 -24.88 15.56 7.41
N ASN A 30 -24.13 16.59 6.99
CA ASN A 30 -22.89 16.38 6.28
C ASN A 30 -21.93 15.53 7.14
N GLN A 31 -21.42 14.44 6.58
CA GLN A 31 -20.55 13.49 7.28
C GLN A 31 -19.36 14.13 7.98
N TYR A 32 -18.73 15.17 7.42
CA TYR A 32 -17.60 15.85 8.03
C TYR A 32 -18.00 16.69 9.24
N ILE A 33 -19.18 17.33 9.19
CA ILE A 33 -19.73 18.10 10.32
C ILE A 33 -20.04 17.17 11.50
N ILE A 34 -20.32 15.90 11.26
CA ILE A 34 -20.53 14.90 12.31
C ILE A 34 -19.23 14.23 12.76
N THR A 35 -18.45 13.68 11.84
CA THR A 35 -17.32 12.82 12.22
C THR A 35 -16.17 13.60 12.85
N ILE A 36 -15.85 14.80 12.38
CA ILE A 36 -14.71 15.57 12.89
C ILE A 36 -14.92 15.98 14.37
N PRO A 37 -16.08 16.58 14.76
CA PRO A 37 -16.33 16.88 16.15
C PRO A 37 -16.40 15.63 17.02
N VAL A 38 -16.98 14.52 16.54
CA VAL A 38 -17.06 13.27 17.30
C VAL A 38 -15.65 12.71 17.56
N ILE A 39 -14.79 12.57 16.54
CA ILE A 39 -13.41 12.10 16.73
C ILE A 39 -12.68 12.99 17.73
N THR A 40 -12.83 14.31 17.62
CA THR A 40 -12.18 15.28 18.51
C THR A 40 -12.68 15.14 19.95
N LEU A 41 -14.00 15.10 20.15
CA LEU A 41 -14.61 14.97 21.48
C LEU A 41 -14.20 13.66 22.16
N PHE A 42 -14.25 12.54 21.43
CA PHE A 42 -13.85 11.25 21.97
C PHE A 42 -12.34 11.15 22.21
N GLY A 43 -11.51 11.76 21.36
CA GLY A 43 -10.07 11.89 21.62
C GLY A 43 -9.78 12.65 22.92
N LEU A 44 -10.46 13.78 23.15
CA LEU A 44 -10.35 14.56 24.39
C LEU A 44 -10.86 13.79 25.61
N LEU A 45 -11.96 13.06 25.46
CA LEU A 45 -12.50 12.18 26.50
C LEU A 45 -11.47 11.10 26.87
N ILE A 46 -10.89 10.41 25.89
CA ILE A 46 -9.90 9.35 26.11
C ILE A 46 -8.64 9.94 26.78
N LEU A 47 -8.17 11.10 26.33
CA LEU A 47 -7.05 11.82 26.97
C LEU A 47 -7.34 12.13 28.45
N LEU A 48 -8.54 12.60 28.77
CA LEU A 48 -8.94 12.88 30.15
C LEU A 48 -9.03 11.60 30.98
N LEU A 49 -9.60 10.53 30.41
CA LEU A 49 -9.74 9.24 31.08
C LEU A 49 -8.37 8.60 31.33
N GLU A 50 -7.45 8.61 30.37
CA GLU A 50 -6.13 7.97 30.52
C GLU A 50 -5.25 8.71 31.55
N ARG A 51 -5.45 10.02 31.76
CA ARG A 51 -4.83 10.77 32.86
C ARG A 51 -5.42 10.41 34.22
N ARG A 52 -6.72 10.13 34.29
CA ARG A 52 -7.43 9.79 35.54
C ARG A 52 -7.25 8.33 35.94
N MET A 53 -7.13 7.44 34.96
CA MET A 53 -7.07 5.98 35.15
C MET A 53 -5.99 5.35 34.27
N PRO A 54 -4.71 5.71 34.48
CA PRO A 54 -3.62 5.14 33.70
C PRO A 54 -3.43 3.65 33.98
N TYR A 55 -3.03 2.92 32.95
CA TYR A 55 -2.56 1.55 33.01
C TYR A 55 -1.15 1.55 33.60
N ASN A 56 -0.27 2.40 33.08
CA ASN A 56 1.04 2.68 33.62
C ASN A 56 1.15 4.15 34.04
N THR A 57 1.42 4.42 35.31
CA THR A 57 1.53 5.77 35.87
C THR A 57 2.71 6.56 35.31
N ASP A 58 3.80 5.88 34.96
CA ASP A 58 5.02 6.51 34.45
C ASP A 58 4.84 7.07 33.04
N TRP A 59 3.82 6.59 32.32
CA TRP A 59 3.48 7.08 30.99
C TRP A 59 2.68 8.38 31.01
N VAL A 60 2.17 8.83 32.17
CA VAL A 60 1.30 10.02 32.26
C VAL A 60 2.06 11.33 32.12
N THR A 61 3.24 11.44 32.74
CA THR A 61 4.05 12.67 32.76
C THR A 61 4.71 12.98 31.42
N GLY A 62 4.63 12.04 30.47
CA GLY A 62 5.19 12.19 29.12
C GLY A 62 6.71 12.09 29.08
N LYS A 63 7.27 11.94 27.88
CA LYS A 63 8.73 11.90 27.64
C LYS A 63 9.21 13.05 26.73
N GLY A 64 8.50 14.19 26.76
CA GLY A 64 8.73 15.31 25.85
C GLY A 64 8.33 15.03 24.39
N ASP A 65 7.50 14.00 24.19
CA ASP A 65 7.06 13.46 22.89
C ASP A 65 5.75 14.09 22.36
N TRP A 66 5.00 14.77 23.23
CA TRP A 66 3.66 15.30 22.89
C TRP A 66 3.63 16.17 21.64
N ASN A 67 4.56 17.12 21.50
CA ASN A 67 4.57 18.05 20.36
C ASN A 67 4.89 17.33 19.04
N LEU A 68 5.75 16.31 19.09
CA LEU A 68 6.08 15.49 17.93
C LEU A 68 4.87 14.69 17.48
N ASP A 69 4.23 13.98 18.41
CA ASP A 69 3.10 13.12 18.12
C ASP A 69 1.85 13.94 17.72
N LEU A 70 1.67 15.15 18.26
CA LEU A 70 0.66 16.11 17.81
C LEU A 70 0.92 16.60 16.38
N SER A 71 2.19 16.83 16.02
CA SER A 71 2.55 17.18 14.64
C SER A 71 2.21 16.04 13.68
N TYR A 72 2.50 14.80 14.06
CA TYR A 72 2.08 13.62 13.30
C TYR A 72 0.56 13.57 13.15
N TYR A 73 -0.19 13.74 14.23
CA TYR A 73 -1.65 13.74 14.19
C TYR A 73 -2.19 14.76 13.18
N ILE A 74 -1.75 16.02 13.26
CA ILE A 74 -2.23 17.08 12.35
C ILE A 74 -1.88 16.74 10.89
N ILE A 75 -0.63 16.36 10.62
CA ILE A 75 -0.17 16.06 9.26
C ILE A 75 -0.91 14.86 8.69
N ASN A 76 -0.98 13.75 9.44
CA ASN A 76 -1.62 12.52 9.01
C ASN A 76 -3.14 12.70 8.85
N TYR A 77 -3.76 13.52 9.69
CA TYR A 77 -5.16 13.89 9.54
C TYR A 77 -5.42 14.72 8.28
N CYS A 78 -4.59 15.72 7.98
CA CYS A 78 -4.66 16.47 6.73
C CYS A 78 -4.52 15.55 5.50
N ILE A 79 -3.62 14.57 5.54
CA ILE A 79 -3.47 13.58 4.47
C ILE A 79 -4.72 12.72 4.31
N LYS A 80 -5.34 12.29 5.42
CA LYS A 80 -6.63 11.56 5.39
C LYS A 80 -7.74 12.39 4.73
N LEU A 81 -7.83 13.68 5.07
CA LEU A 81 -8.81 14.59 4.44
C LEU A 81 -8.55 14.74 2.94
N ILE A 82 -7.29 14.96 2.52
CA ILE A 82 -6.91 15.04 1.10
C ILE A 82 -7.29 13.75 0.37
N ALA A 83 -6.97 12.59 0.94
CA ALA A 83 -7.32 11.30 0.36
C ALA A 83 -8.85 11.14 0.20
N GLN A 84 -9.64 11.62 1.15
CA GLN A 84 -11.10 11.61 1.05
C GLN A 84 -11.62 12.57 -0.03
N PHE A 85 -11.03 13.76 -0.21
CA PHE A 85 -11.40 14.64 -1.33
C PHE A 85 -11.02 14.03 -2.68
N ILE A 86 -9.87 13.36 -2.78
CA ILE A 86 -9.49 12.60 -3.98
C ILE A 86 -10.48 11.47 -4.25
N PHE A 87 -10.92 10.75 -3.22
CA PHE A 87 -11.95 9.72 -3.35
C PHE A 87 -13.24 10.30 -3.95
N ILE A 88 -13.73 11.43 -3.43
CA ILE A 88 -14.93 12.12 -3.98
C ILE A 88 -14.72 12.45 -5.45
N TRP A 89 -13.60 13.11 -5.74
CA TRP A 89 -13.30 13.58 -7.08
C TRP A 89 -13.24 12.42 -8.07
N LEU A 90 -12.57 11.33 -7.72
CA LEU A 90 -12.53 10.11 -8.53
C LEU A 90 -13.93 9.51 -8.70
N ALA A 91 -14.67 9.32 -7.60
CA ALA A 91 -16.02 8.74 -7.59
C ALA A 91 -17.01 9.53 -8.47
N GLY A 92 -16.86 10.87 -8.55
CA GLY A 92 -17.68 11.72 -9.41
C GLY A 92 -17.19 11.82 -10.85
N SER A 93 -15.91 11.58 -11.11
CA SER A 93 -15.30 11.73 -12.44
C SER A 93 -15.35 10.44 -13.27
N PHE A 94 -15.43 9.28 -12.62
CA PHE A 94 -15.36 7.98 -13.27
C PHE A 94 -16.55 7.08 -12.90
N LYS A 95 -16.89 6.16 -13.79
CA LYS A 95 -17.86 5.09 -13.49
C LYS A 95 -17.13 3.91 -12.86
N PHE A 96 -17.50 3.56 -11.64
CA PHE A 96 -17.02 2.38 -10.93
C PHE A 96 -18.05 1.25 -10.97
N LEU A 97 -17.67 0.08 -10.44
CA LEU A 97 -18.58 -1.06 -10.35
C LEU A 97 -19.70 -0.74 -9.34
N ALA A 98 -20.88 -1.32 -9.53
CA ALA A 98 -22.00 -1.20 -8.61
C ALA A 98 -22.18 -2.50 -7.81
N TRP A 99 -21.07 -3.04 -7.29
CA TRP A 99 -21.07 -4.32 -6.57
C TRP A 99 -21.32 -4.16 -5.06
N PHE A 100 -21.14 -2.95 -4.53
CA PHE A 100 -21.38 -2.69 -3.11
C PHE A 100 -22.87 -2.82 -2.76
N PRO A 101 -23.23 -3.52 -1.67
CA PRO A 101 -24.63 -3.80 -1.31
C PRO A 101 -25.31 -2.59 -0.65
N THR A 102 -25.65 -1.58 -1.45
CA THR A 102 -26.27 -0.31 -1.00
C THR A 102 -27.68 -0.46 -0.45
N GLN A 103 -28.34 -1.60 -0.66
CA GLN A 103 -29.65 -1.94 -0.11
C GLN A 103 -29.63 -2.29 1.39
N LEU A 104 -28.44 -2.57 1.97
CA LEU A 104 -28.32 -2.82 3.40
C LEU A 104 -28.57 -1.55 4.21
N PRO A 105 -29.01 -1.65 5.48
CA PRO A 105 -29.07 -0.49 6.35
C PRO A 105 -27.68 0.15 6.48
N PHE A 106 -27.63 1.48 6.67
CA PHE A 106 -26.38 2.24 6.65
C PHE A 106 -25.31 1.68 7.60
N TRP A 107 -25.69 1.28 8.81
CA TRP A 107 -24.76 0.65 9.77
C TRP A 107 -24.15 -0.66 9.23
N GLY A 108 -24.91 -1.45 8.48
CA GLY A 108 -24.44 -2.68 7.84
C GLY A 108 -23.46 -2.40 6.70
N GLN A 109 -23.75 -1.36 5.91
CA GLN A 109 -22.81 -0.85 4.90
C GLN A 109 -21.48 -0.42 5.55
N VAL A 110 -21.55 0.31 6.66
CA VAL A 110 -20.35 0.78 7.40
C VAL A 110 -19.53 -0.40 7.91
N ILE A 111 -20.16 -1.43 8.47
CA ILE A 111 -19.44 -2.64 8.92
C ILE A 111 -18.72 -3.33 7.77
N ILE A 112 -19.36 -3.45 6.59
CA ILE A 112 -18.72 -4.08 5.42
C ILE A 112 -17.52 -3.26 4.95
N ALA A 113 -17.68 -1.94 4.76
CA ALA A 113 -16.58 -1.08 4.33
C ALA A 113 -15.43 -1.08 5.34
N LEU A 114 -15.75 -1.03 6.64
CA LEU A 114 -14.77 -1.08 7.71
C LEU A 114 -14.03 -2.43 7.76
N THR A 115 -14.72 -3.55 7.54
CA THR A 115 -14.10 -4.88 7.46
C THR A 115 -13.15 -5.00 6.27
N ILE A 116 -13.53 -4.46 5.10
CA ILE A 116 -12.67 -4.41 3.92
C ILE A 116 -11.40 -3.61 4.22
N ILE A 117 -11.55 -2.41 4.78
CA ILE A 117 -10.41 -1.55 5.12
C ILE A 117 -9.51 -2.23 6.15
N ASP A 118 -10.09 -2.79 7.21
CA ASP A 118 -9.38 -3.48 8.29
C ASP A 118 -8.54 -4.68 7.80
N PHE A 119 -9.06 -5.46 6.85
CA PHE A 119 -8.32 -6.56 6.23
C PHE A 119 -7.00 -6.09 5.59
N PHE A 120 -7.05 -4.99 4.83
CA PHE A 120 -5.85 -4.46 4.18
C PHE A 120 -4.91 -3.80 5.15
N LEU A 121 -5.43 -3.13 6.19
CA LEU A 121 -4.62 -2.62 7.28
C LEU A 121 -3.84 -3.76 7.93
N TYR A 122 -4.52 -4.85 8.28
CA TYR A 122 -3.89 -6.04 8.85
C TYR A 122 -2.77 -6.60 7.95
N ILE A 123 -3.04 -6.80 6.66
CA ILE A 123 -2.05 -7.39 5.74
C ILE A 123 -0.80 -6.51 5.64
N VAL A 124 -0.97 -5.22 5.40
CA VAL A 124 0.19 -4.32 5.22
C VAL A 124 0.94 -4.14 6.54
N HIS A 125 0.24 -4.15 7.66
CA HIS A 125 0.84 -4.11 8.98
C HIS A 125 1.68 -5.37 9.26
N TRP A 126 1.13 -6.56 9.04
CA TRP A 126 1.87 -7.83 9.11
C TRP A 126 3.08 -7.86 8.18
N GLN A 127 2.92 -7.39 6.94
CA GLN A 127 4.03 -7.25 5.99
C GLN A 127 5.09 -6.25 6.47
N SER A 128 4.69 -5.21 7.19
CA SER A 128 5.60 -4.22 7.77
C SER A 128 6.53 -4.80 8.81
N HIS A 129 6.13 -5.88 9.48
CA HIS A 129 7.00 -6.61 10.40
C HIS A 129 7.89 -7.65 9.72
N LYS A 130 7.65 -7.96 8.43
CA LYS A 130 8.42 -8.94 7.66
C LYS A 130 9.42 -8.33 6.70
N TYR A 131 9.07 -7.22 6.07
CA TYR A 131 9.88 -6.61 5.02
C TYR A 131 10.57 -5.35 5.53
N LYS A 132 11.90 -5.30 5.39
CA LYS A 132 12.73 -4.23 5.97
C LYS A 132 12.30 -2.83 5.52
N PHE A 133 11.98 -2.64 4.24
CA PHE A 133 11.54 -1.33 3.74
C PHE A 133 10.26 -0.84 4.44
N LEU A 134 9.24 -1.70 4.51
CA LEU A 134 7.98 -1.39 5.19
C LEU A 134 8.20 -1.23 6.70
N TRP A 135 9.06 -2.06 7.31
CA TRP A 135 9.49 -1.90 8.70
C TRP A 135 10.10 -0.53 8.93
N ASN A 136 10.99 -0.03 8.08
CA ASN A 136 11.62 1.27 8.33
C ASN A 136 10.61 2.43 8.31
N LEU A 137 9.56 2.32 7.49
CA LEU A 137 8.45 3.27 7.50
C LEU A 137 7.58 3.10 8.76
N HIS A 138 7.33 1.85 9.15
CA HIS A 138 6.51 1.48 10.29
C HIS A 138 7.20 1.68 11.65
N ALA A 139 8.54 1.63 11.71
CA ALA A 139 9.34 1.79 12.92
C ALA A 139 9.11 3.15 13.57
N ILE A 140 8.70 4.17 12.80
CA ILE A 140 8.30 5.47 13.34
C ILE A 140 7.09 5.33 14.29
N HIS A 141 6.18 4.41 13.99
CA HIS A 141 5.05 4.05 14.86
C HIS A 141 5.53 3.38 16.16
N HIS A 142 6.41 2.37 16.05
CA HIS A 142 7.01 1.67 17.20
C HIS A 142 8.04 2.51 17.96
N SER A 143 8.47 3.66 17.45
CA SER A 143 9.54 4.46 18.08
C SER A 143 9.13 5.13 19.40
N SER A 144 7.84 5.13 19.73
CA SER A 144 7.37 5.68 20.99
C SER A 144 7.80 4.81 22.16
N GLU A 145 8.39 5.41 23.20
CA GLU A 145 8.89 4.68 24.37
C GLU A 145 7.83 4.53 25.50
N ARG A 146 6.57 4.82 25.18
CA ARG A 146 5.37 4.70 26.00
C ARG A 146 4.15 4.65 25.08
N LEU A 147 3.03 4.13 25.56
CA LEU A 147 1.76 4.14 24.82
C LEU A 147 0.74 5.09 25.45
N TYR A 148 0.08 5.88 24.60
CA TYR A 148 -1.07 6.71 24.91
C TYR A 148 -1.87 6.97 23.62
N PHE A 149 -3.08 7.55 23.74
CA PHE A 149 -4.07 7.53 22.65
C PHE A 149 -3.54 8.08 21.30
N LEU A 150 -2.64 9.07 21.32
CA LEU A 150 -2.15 9.75 20.12
C LEU A 150 -1.15 8.91 19.33
N ASN A 151 -0.54 7.88 19.93
CA ASN A 151 0.44 7.04 19.23
C ASN A 151 -0.17 6.29 18.04
N GLY A 152 -1.48 6.02 18.04
CA GLY A 152 -2.17 5.41 16.90
C GLY A 152 -2.05 6.22 15.61
N GLU A 153 -1.80 7.52 15.72
CA GLU A 153 -1.71 8.47 14.62
C GLU A 153 -0.25 8.79 14.22
N LYS A 154 0.73 8.27 14.96
CA LYS A 154 2.15 8.43 14.67
C LYS A 154 2.58 7.45 13.59
N ARG A 155 2.52 7.87 12.33
CA ARG A 155 2.87 7.05 11.16
C ARG A 155 3.62 7.87 10.12
N HIS A 156 4.51 7.23 9.37
CA HIS A 156 5.07 7.83 8.18
C HIS A 156 3.98 8.00 7.11
N VAL A 157 3.98 9.13 6.40
CA VAL A 157 2.99 9.46 5.35
C VAL A 157 2.87 8.34 4.31
N LEU A 158 4.00 7.88 3.78
CA LEU A 158 4.01 6.76 2.83
C LEU A 158 3.48 5.46 3.44
N HIS A 159 3.77 5.17 4.71
CA HIS A 159 3.22 3.97 5.38
C HIS A 159 1.71 4.03 5.45
N GLN A 160 1.16 5.18 5.88
CA GLN A 160 -0.28 5.39 5.96
C GLN A 160 -0.99 5.21 4.61
N LEU A 161 -0.39 5.70 3.52
CA LEU A 161 -0.93 5.51 2.17
C LEU A 161 -0.87 4.04 1.73
N LEU A 162 0.24 3.35 2.02
CA LEU A 162 0.40 1.93 1.69
C LEU A 162 -0.55 1.03 2.50
N GLU A 163 -0.79 1.37 3.76
CA GLU A 163 -1.60 0.57 4.68
C GLU A 163 -3.10 0.76 4.44
N GLY A 164 -3.57 2.02 4.37
CA GLY A 164 -4.99 2.33 4.19
C GLY A 164 -5.45 2.40 2.73
N GLY A 165 -4.56 2.78 1.81
CA GLY A 165 -4.89 2.99 0.40
C GLY A 165 -5.54 1.79 -0.28
N PRO A 166 -5.01 0.56 -0.15
CA PRO A 166 -5.60 -0.65 -0.71
C PRO A 166 -7.09 -0.85 -0.43
N GLY A 167 -7.48 -0.76 0.85
CA GLY A 167 -8.88 -0.93 1.25
C GLY A 167 -9.76 0.21 0.75
N ILE A 168 -9.28 1.45 0.80
CA ILE A 168 -10.00 2.62 0.31
C ILE A 168 -10.20 2.54 -1.22
N ILE A 169 -9.17 2.13 -1.97
CA ILE A 169 -9.21 1.94 -3.42
C ILE A 169 -10.19 0.82 -3.78
N LEU A 170 -10.17 -0.30 -3.05
CA LEU A 170 -11.16 -1.36 -3.30
C LEU A 170 -12.58 -0.86 -3.05
N CYS A 171 -12.82 -0.15 -1.95
CA CYS A 171 -14.11 0.49 -1.67
C CYS A 171 -14.55 1.41 -2.82
N LEU A 172 -13.64 2.21 -3.39
CA LEU A 172 -13.92 3.05 -4.56
C LEU A 172 -14.32 2.22 -5.78
N ILE A 173 -13.51 1.20 -6.11
CA ILE A 173 -13.69 0.34 -7.30
C ILE A 173 -15.04 -0.38 -7.27
N ILE A 174 -15.45 -0.89 -6.11
CA ILE A 174 -16.72 -1.63 -5.95
C ILE A 174 -17.96 -0.72 -5.81
N GLY A 175 -17.77 0.60 -5.84
CA GLY A 175 -18.85 1.59 -5.77
C GLY A 175 -19.39 1.85 -4.37
N THR A 176 -18.54 1.76 -3.35
CA THR A 176 -18.94 2.04 -1.96
C THR A 176 -19.31 3.53 -1.82
N PRO A 177 -20.50 3.87 -1.28
CA PRO A 177 -20.87 5.27 -1.09
C PRO A 177 -19.90 5.99 -0.17
N GLN A 178 -19.51 7.21 -0.54
CA GLN A 178 -18.55 7.99 0.23
C GLN A 178 -18.94 8.21 1.71
N PRO A 179 -20.22 8.50 2.09
CA PRO A 179 -20.58 8.63 3.49
C PRO A 179 -20.29 7.37 4.32
N VAL A 180 -20.38 6.19 3.70
CA VAL A 180 -20.06 4.90 4.34
C VAL A 180 -18.56 4.80 4.62
N VAL A 181 -17.71 5.15 3.65
CA VAL A 181 -16.25 5.14 3.82
C VAL A 181 -15.80 6.13 4.88
N VAL A 182 -16.38 7.34 4.90
CA VAL A 182 -16.06 8.37 5.91
C VAL A 182 -16.47 7.91 7.31
N ALA A 183 -17.66 7.34 7.47
CA ALA A 183 -18.12 6.78 8.75
C ALA A 183 -17.23 5.63 9.23
N ALA A 184 -16.85 4.71 8.33
CA ALA A 184 -15.94 3.60 8.64
C ALA A 184 -14.58 4.12 9.14
N LEU A 185 -13.95 5.05 8.41
CA LEU A 185 -12.66 5.64 8.81
C LEU A 185 -12.75 6.43 10.12
N ALA A 186 -13.89 7.08 10.40
CA ALA A 186 -14.10 7.81 11.65
C ALA A 186 -14.19 6.85 12.86
N ILE A 187 -14.97 5.77 12.74
CA ILE A 187 -15.07 4.73 13.77
C ILE A 187 -13.71 4.05 13.99
N LEU A 188 -13.00 3.74 12.91
CA LEU A 188 -11.64 3.20 12.97
C LEU A 188 -10.69 4.13 13.72
N SER A 189 -10.75 5.44 13.47
CA SER A 189 -9.89 6.43 14.14
C SER A 189 -10.11 6.45 15.65
N ILE A 190 -11.37 6.31 16.10
CA ILE A 190 -11.69 6.20 17.53
C ILE A 190 -11.22 4.87 18.10
N ASN A 191 -11.32 3.76 17.34
CA ASN A 191 -10.71 2.50 17.75
C ASN A 191 -9.20 2.61 17.89
N MET A 192 -8.52 3.33 16.98
CA MET A 192 -7.07 3.55 17.05
C MET A 192 -6.66 4.28 18.34
N PHE A 193 -7.42 5.29 18.76
CA PHE A 193 -7.21 5.91 20.07
C PHE A 193 -7.38 4.91 21.22
N MET A 194 -8.45 4.11 21.18
CA MET A 194 -8.73 3.10 22.20
C MET A 194 -7.74 1.92 22.19
N GLN A 195 -7.11 1.64 21.06
CA GLN A 195 -6.13 0.57 20.87
C GLN A 195 -4.74 1.00 21.39
N HIS A 196 -4.42 2.29 21.42
CA HIS A 196 -3.11 2.80 21.87
C HIS A 196 -3.15 3.48 23.24
N THR A 197 -4.33 3.77 23.77
CA THR A 197 -4.46 4.53 25.02
C THR A 197 -3.76 3.89 26.21
N ASN A 198 -3.25 4.75 27.10
CA ASN A 198 -2.78 4.35 28.43
C ASN A 198 -3.96 4.07 29.38
N LEU A 199 -5.21 4.09 28.92
CA LEU A 199 -6.35 3.86 29.78
C LEU A 199 -6.39 2.42 30.30
N ASN A 200 -6.55 2.26 31.61
CA ASN A 200 -6.68 0.98 32.30
C ASN A 200 -8.12 0.42 32.22
N TYR A 201 -8.66 0.27 31.02
CA TYR A 201 -9.92 -0.44 30.80
C TYR A 201 -9.69 -1.95 30.66
N ARG A 202 -10.78 -2.73 30.76
CA ARG A 202 -10.78 -4.18 30.53
C ARG A 202 -11.80 -4.52 29.44
N ALA A 203 -11.36 -5.04 28.31
CA ALA A 203 -12.26 -5.43 27.21
C ALA A 203 -12.97 -6.76 27.47
N GLY A 204 -12.45 -7.60 28.37
CA GLY A 204 -13.07 -8.87 28.73
C GLY A 204 -13.21 -9.80 27.53
N VAL A 205 -14.43 -10.20 27.18
CA VAL A 205 -14.68 -11.02 25.98
C VAL A 205 -14.52 -10.24 24.67
N LEU A 206 -14.64 -8.90 24.71
CA LEU A 206 -14.58 -8.07 23.51
C LEU A 206 -13.20 -8.08 22.86
N LYS A 207 -12.12 -8.38 23.59
CA LYS A 207 -10.79 -8.54 23.00
C LYS A 207 -10.67 -9.74 22.07
N LYS A 208 -11.64 -10.66 22.08
CA LYS A 208 -11.70 -11.77 21.10
C LYS A 208 -12.32 -11.34 19.76
N ILE A 209 -12.90 -10.13 19.71
CA ILE A 209 -13.61 -9.60 18.54
C ILE A 209 -12.89 -8.36 18.04
N PHE A 210 -12.51 -7.46 18.94
CA PHE A 210 -11.95 -6.16 18.63
C PHE A 210 -10.50 -6.03 19.07
N CYS A 211 -9.72 -5.31 18.26
CA CYS A 211 -8.36 -4.95 18.58
C CYS A 211 -8.36 -3.82 19.61
N VAL A 212 -7.82 -4.13 20.80
CA VAL A 212 -7.86 -3.29 22.00
C VAL A 212 -6.46 -3.08 22.57
N ALA A 213 -6.32 -2.09 23.45
CA ALA A 213 -5.04 -1.75 24.07
C ALA A 213 -4.43 -2.89 24.89
N GLU A 214 -5.27 -3.74 25.50
CA GLU A 214 -4.77 -4.92 26.22
C GLU A 214 -3.95 -5.86 25.31
N LEU A 215 -4.33 -5.98 24.03
CA LEU A 215 -3.63 -6.81 23.05
C LEU A 215 -2.50 -6.04 22.36
N HIS A 216 -2.77 -4.80 21.98
CA HIS A 216 -1.85 -4.03 21.15
C HIS A 216 -0.60 -3.55 21.92
N ARG A 217 -0.68 -3.46 23.26
CA ARG A 217 0.52 -3.26 24.09
C ARG A 217 1.59 -4.33 23.87
N TRP A 218 1.20 -5.59 23.66
CA TRP A 218 2.14 -6.69 23.39
C TRP A 218 2.86 -6.50 22.06
N HIS A 219 2.12 -6.04 21.05
CA HIS A 219 2.66 -5.73 19.74
C HIS A 219 3.71 -4.61 19.79
N HIS A 220 3.55 -3.63 20.69
CA HIS A 220 4.49 -2.51 20.86
C HIS A 220 5.66 -2.79 21.83
N ARG A 221 5.85 -4.03 22.28
CA ARG A 221 7.01 -4.39 23.11
C ARG A 221 8.31 -4.09 22.39
N ALA A 222 9.31 -3.65 23.16
CA ALA A 222 10.57 -3.18 22.60
C ALA A 222 11.39 -4.28 21.89
N ASP A 223 11.29 -5.52 22.35
CA ASP A 223 11.95 -6.66 21.71
C ASP A 223 11.21 -7.03 20.41
N TYR A 224 11.93 -7.01 19.29
CA TYR A 224 11.36 -7.32 17.98
C TYR A 224 10.65 -8.67 17.93
N LYS A 225 11.15 -9.71 18.62
CA LYS A 225 10.51 -11.04 18.60
C LYS A 225 9.16 -11.04 19.29
N ASP A 226 9.03 -10.26 20.36
CA ASP A 226 7.82 -10.15 21.16
C ASP A 226 6.75 -9.30 20.44
N ALA A 227 7.17 -8.36 19.59
CA ALA A 227 6.30 -7.51 18.77
C ALA A 227 5.61 -8.25 17.59
N GLN A 228 5.89 -9.53 17.36
CA GLN A 228 5.40 -10.28 16.18
C GLN A 228 3.97 -10.84 16.35
N VAL A 229 3.06 -10.04 16.91
CA VAL A 229 1.70 -10.46 17.28
C VAL A 229 0.71 -9.30 17.13
N ASN A 230 -0.60 -9.61 17.10
CA ASN A 230 -1.71 -8.64 17.19
C ASN A 230 -1.63 -7.46 16.19
N TYR A 231 -1.57 -7.77 14.90
CA TYR A 231 -1.45 -6.80 13.81
C TYR A 231 -2.79 -6.15 13.41
N GLY A 232 -3.93 -6.67 13.88
CA GLY A 232 -5.24 -6.13 13.52
C GLY A 232 -5.45 -4.69 13.98
N ALA A 233 -6.21 -3.93 13.21
CA ALA A 233 -6.51 -2.51 13.45
C ALA A 233 -7.89 -2.29 14.10
N TRP A 234 -8.85 -3.15 13.77
CA TRP A 234 -10.21 -3.10 14.31
C TRP A 234 -10.72 -4.47 14.76
N LEU A 235 -10.64 -5.51 13.93
CA LEU A 235 -11.06 -6.87 14.28
C LEU A 235 -9.87 -7.80 14.52
N THR A 236 -9.95 -8.62 15.57
CA THR A 236 -8.95 -9.66 15.85
C THR A 236 -9.12 -10.92 15.00
N ILE A 237 -10.17 -10.98 14.18
CA ILE A 237 -10.46 -12.15 13.32
C ILE A 237 -9.27 -12.49 12.42
N TRP A 238 -8.59 -11.47 11.88
CA TRP A 238 -7.42 -11.66 11.02
C TRP A 238 -6.26 -12.26 11.82
N ASP A 239 -6.01 -11.75 13.02
CA ASP A 239 -4.98 -12.29 13.90
C ASP A 239 -5.25 -13.75 14.28
N HIS A 240 -6.50 -14.12 14.50
CA HIS A 240 -6.87 -15.52 14.76
C HIS A 240 -6.73 -16.39 13.50
N LEU A 241 -7.17 -15.90 12.35
CA LEU A 241 -7.11 -16.62 11.07
C LEU A 241 -5.67 -16.93 10.65
N PHE A 242 -4.77 -15.96 10.81
CA PHE A 242 -3.37 -16.06 10.43
C PHE A 242 -2.44 -16.46 11.59
N ARG A 243 -3.00 -16.81 12.75
CA ARG A 243 -2.27 -17.29 13.94
C ARG A 243 -1.24 -16.30 14.48
N THR A 244 -1.57 -15.02 14.47
CA THR A 244 -0.79 -13.92 15.06
C THR A 244 -1.45 -13.33 16.30
N ALA A 245 -2.62 -13.83 16.70
CA ALA A 245 -3.30 -13.43 17.93
C ALA A 245 -2.51 -13.89 19.16
N TYR A 246 -2.26 -12.95 20.08
CA TYR A 246 -1.60 -13.22 21.33
C TYR A 246 -2.25 -12.44 22.47
N ASP A 247 -2.61 -13.17 23.52
CA ASP A 247 -3.21 -12.65 24.74
C ASP A 247 -2.64 -13.47 25.88
N GLU A 248 -1.58 -12.97 26.52
CA GLU A 248 -0.88 -13.70 27.59
C GLU A 248 -1.86 -14.13 28.71
N PRO A 249 -1.93 -15.43 29.07
CA PRO A 249 -2.72 -15.87 30.19
C PRO A 249 -1.97 -15.66 31.53
N LYS A 250 -2.56 -14.81 32.39
CA LYS A 250 -2.40 -14.78 33.86
C LYS A 250 -0.95 -14.60 34.43
N MET A 251 -0.67 -13.37 34.86
CA MET A 251 0.00 -13.04 36.14
C MET A 251 1.49 -13.43 36.34
N LYS A 252 2.31 -13.59 35.29
CA LYS A 252 3.76 -13.77 35.49
C LYS A 252 4.71 -12.98 34.60
N THR A 253 4.26 -12.48 33.46
CA THR A 253 5.11 -11.66 32.57
C THR A 253 4.66 -10.20 32.67
N GLU A 254 5.48 -9.34 33.26
CA GLU A 254 5.29 -7.90 33.10
C GLU A 254 5.42 -7.54 31.61
N LEU A 255 4.64 -6.56 31.14
CA LEU A 255 4.63 -6.14 29.72
C LEU A 255 6.04 -5.78 29.20
N GLY A 256 6.95 -5.38 30.10
CA GLY A 256 8.29 -4.93 29.75
C GLY A 256 8.31 -3.53 29.12
N GLU A 257 9.43 -3.19 28.49
CA GLU A 257 9.61 -1.90 27.83
C GLU A 257 8.84 -1.80 26.51
N ILE A 258 8.46 -0.57 26.16
CA ILE A 258 7.84 -0.21 24.88
C ILE A 258 8.88 0.54 24.03
N GLY A 259 8.90 0.29 22.73
CA GLY A 259 9.77 1.01 21.79
C GLY A 259 10.42 0.10 20.76
N ILE A 260 11.69 0.38 20.45
CA ILE A 260 12.54 -0.46 19.58
C ILE A 260 13.87 -0.68 20.31
N ALA A 261 14.09 -1.88 20.84
CA ALA A 261 15.26 -2.20 21.65
C ALA A 261 16.57 -2.05 20.85
N GLU A 262 16.54 -2.39 19.56
CA GLU A 262 17.68 -2.33 18.65
C GLU A 262 18.07 -0.88 18.28
N GLU A 263 17.19 0.10 18.53
CA GLU A 263 17.37 1.50 18.12
C GLU A 263 17.17 2.51 19.26
N LYS A 264 18.01 2.43 20.29
CA LYS A 264 17.98 3.32 21.47
C LYS A 264 18.02 4.82 21.16
N ASN A 265 18.59 5.23 20.03
CA ASN A 265 18.75 6.63 19.62
C ASN A 265 17.88 6.96 18.40
N PHE A 266 16.63 6.48 18.38
CA PHE A 266 15.68 6.82 17.31
C PHE A 266 15.48 8.35 17.24
N PRO A 267 15.40 8.95 16.04
CA PRO A 267 15.27 10.40 15.93
C PRO A 267 14.03 10.93 16.65
N LYS A 268 14.15 12.03 17.41
CA LYS A 268 13.05 12.66 18.17
C LYS A 268 12.46 13.91 17.48
N ASN A 269 12.76 14.10 16.21
CA ASN A 269 12.31 15.24 15.41
C ASN A 269 11.58 14.74 14.17
N TYR A 270 10.45 15.38 13.82
CA TYR A 270 9.60 14.97 12.70
C TYR A 270 10.38 14.80 11.39
N TRP A 271 11.19 15.79 10.99
CA TRP A 271 11.92 15.71 9.72
C TRP A 271 12.97 14.62 9.69
N LYS A 272 13.65 14.41 10.82
CA LYS A 272 14.62 13.30 10.94
C LYS A 272 13.91 11.94 10.90
N GLN A 273 12.73 11.82 11.52
CA GLN A 273 11.91 10.61 11.42
C GLN A 273 11.34 10.42 10.00
N PHE A 274 10.91 11.48 9.33
CA PHE A 274 10.42 11.43 7.95
C PHE A 274 11.50 10.95 6.96
N LEU A 275 12.75 11.42 7.13
CA LEU A 275 13.87 11.01 6.27
C LEU A 275 14.53 9.70 6.70
N TYR A 276 14.23 9.18 7.89
CA TYR A 276 14.85 8.00 8.47
C TYR A 276 14.82 6.76 7.53
N PRO A 277 13.68 6.40 6.90
CA PRO A 277 13.59 5.24 6.01
C PRO A 277 14.51 5.34 4.78
N PHE A 278 14.91 6.55 4.42
CA PHE A 278 15.73 6.85 3.23
C PHE A 278 17.19 7.15 3.58
N SER A 279 17.58 7.03 4.85
CA SER A 279 18.96 7.28 5.25
C SER A 279 19.91 6.19 4.73
N LYS A 280 21.15 6.56 4.37
CA LYS A 280 22.17 5.63 3.84
C LYS A 280 22.43 4.43 4.78
N LYS A 281 22.39 4.66 6.09
CA LYS A 281 22.54 3.63 7.14
C LYS A 281 21.47 2.53 7.00
N VAL A 282 20.24 2.94 6.71
CA VAL A 282 19.08 2.05 6.54
C VAL A 282 19.10 1.36 5.17
N GLN A 283 19.51 2.06 4.11
CA GLN A 283 19.62 1.49 2.75
C GLN A 283 20.74 0.44 2.61
N GLN A 284 21.87 0.61 3.31
CA GLN A 284 22.96 -0.39 3.29
C GLN A 284 22.53 -1.74 3.88
N GLN A 285 21.59 -1.73 4.82
CA GLN A 285 21.01 -2.95 5.39
C GLN A 285 19.84 -3.52 4.56
N SER A 286 19.28 -2.77 3.60
CA SER A 286 18.08 -3.16 2.83
C SER A 286 18.36 -3.72 1.44
N LYS A 287 19.62 -3.87 1.02
CA LYS A 287 19.99 -4.35 -0.33
C LYS A 287 19.46 -5.75 -0.68
N SER A 288 18.95 -6.51 0.29
CA SER A 288 18.53 -7.91 0.11
C SER A 288 17.04 -8.13 -0.15
N THR A 289 16.16 -7.12 -0.09
CA THR A 289 14.72 -7.40 -0.31
C THR A 289 13.93 -6.13 -0.62
N LEU A 290 13.75 -5.84 -1.90
CA LEU A 290 12.75 -4.90 -2.37
C LEU A 290 11.82 -5.64 -3.33
N ILE A 291 10.98 -6.50 -2.78
CA ILE A 291 9.75 -6.93 -3.46
C ILE A 291 8.62 -6.17 -2.78
N ILE A 292 8.29 -4.99 -3.32
CA ILE A 292 7.06 -4.27 -2.97
C ILE A 292 5.93 -5.08 -3.61
N THR A 293 5.36 -6.01 -2.87
CA THR A 293 4.19 -6.79 -3.31
C THR A 293 2.98 -6.42 -2.46
N GLY A 294 1.99 -5.84 -3.13
CA GLY A 294 0.68 -5.44 -2.60
C GLY A 294 0.49 -3.94 -2.80
N LEU A 295 -0.04 -3.41 -3.90
CA LEU A 295 -1.31 -3.79 -4.51
C LEU A 295 -1.47 -3.41 -5.99
N LEU A 296 -0.40 -3.01 -6.68
CA LEU A 296 -0.45 -2.76 -8.13
C LEU A 296 -0.29 -4.06 -8.96
N ALA A 297 0.06 -5.18 -8.33
CA ALA A 297 0.49 -6.40 -9.03
C ALA A 297 -0.65 -7.36 -9.45
N ILE A 298 -1.91 -7.16 -9.03
CA ILE A 298 -3.01 -8.05 -9.45
C ILE A 298 -3.50 -7.72 -10.87
N ASN A 299 -3.15 -6.55 -11.44
CA ASN A 299 -3.42 -6.27 -12.86
C ASN A 299 -2.19 -6.43 -13.77
N SER A 300 -0.97 -6.34 -13.25
CA SER A 300 0.21 -6.22 -14.14
C SER A 300 0.89 -7.56 -14.51
N ILE A 301 0.72 -8.63 -13.72
CA ILE A 301 1.44 -9.89 -14.00
C ILE A 301 0.71 -10.72 -15.07
N CYS A 302 -0.62 -10.64 -15.17
CA CYS A 302 -1.37 -11.29 -16.25
C CYS A 302 -1.42 -10.47 -17.55
N PHE A 303 -1.15 -9.14 -17.52
CA PHE A 303 -1.22 -8.28 -18.71
C PHE A 303 0.15 -7.85 -19.29
N SER A 304 1.24 -7.96 -18.54
CA SER A 304 2.58 -7.59 -19.04
C SER A 304 3.12 -8.64 -20.04
N GLN A 305 2.96 -9.93 -19.73
CA GLN A 305 3.40 -10.98 -20.67
C GLN A 305 2.60 -11.01 -21.97
N THR A 306 1.30 -10.68 -21.93
CA THR A 306 0.46 -10.62 -23.13
C THR A 306 0.82 -9.47 -24.07
N ASN A 307 1.47 -8.41 -23.59
CA ASN A 307 1.92 -7.29 -24.42
C ASN A 307 3.34 -7.48 -24.99
N ALA A 308 4.24 -8.11 -24.24
CA ALA A 308 5.63 -8.33 -24.66
C ALA A 308 5.75 -9.30 -25.85
N ASP A 309 4.88 -10.31 -25.93
CA ASP A 309 4.88 -11.26 -27.04
C ASP A 309 4.17 -10.71 -28.30
N ASN A 310 3.54 -9.53 -28.23
CA ASN A 310 2.88 -8.94 -29.40
C ASN A 310 3.86 -8.68 -30.55
N ILE A 311 5.16 -8.48 -30.32
CA ILE A 311 6.10 -8.32 -31.44
C ILE A 311 6.35 -9.62 -32.21
N THR A 312 6.05 -10.78 -31.62
CA THR A 312 6.29 -12.08 -32.26
C THR A 312 5.39 -12.27 -33.48
N GLY A 313 5.86 -13.06 -34.44
CA GLY A 313 5.17 -13.33 -35.70
C GLY A 313 5.87 -12.76 -36.93
N ASN A 314 5.15 -12.74 -38.04
CA ASN A 314 5.70 -12.42 -39.35
C ASN A 314 5.43 -10.97 -39.73
N TRP A 315 6.46 -10.31 -40.25
CA TRP A 315 6.45 -8.90 -40.59
C TRP A 315 7.04 -8.65 -41.97
N GLN A 316 6.58 -7.61 -42.64
CA GLN A 316 7.07 -7.13 -43.94
C GLN A 316 7.57 -5.70 -43.83
N LEU A 317 8.71 -5.38 -44.44
CA LEU A 317 9.10 -3.98 -44.62
C LEU A 317 8.06 -3.24 -45.47
N GLN A 318 7.78 -1.97 -45.14
CA GLN A 318 6.80 -1.16 -45.86
C GLN A 318 7.09 -1.02 -47.37
N ASP A 319 8.36 -1.10 -47.79
CA ASP A 319 8.77 -1.09 -49.21
C ASP A 319 8.57 -2.46 -49.91
N GLY A 320 8.12 -3.48 -49.19
CA GLY A 320 7.88 -4.83 -49.69
C GLY A 320 9.16 -5.62 -50.02
N SER A 321 10.34 -5.12 -49.67
CA SER A 321 11.62 -5.70 -50.08
C SER A 321 11.97 -7.01 -49.36
N LYS A 322 11.66 -7.11 -48.05
CA LYS A 322 11.96 -8.29 -47.21
C LYS A 322 10.85 -8.57 -46.22
N ARG A 323 10.78 -9.83 -45.78
CA ARG A 323 9.94 -10.29 -44.67
C ARG A 323 10.77 -10.95 -43.60
N ILE A 324 10.46 -10.64 -42.34
CA ILE A 324 11.15 -11.14 -41.16
C ILE A 324 10.20 -11.85 -40.22
N SER A 325 10.68 -12.90 -39.57
CA SER A 325 9.95 -13.62 -38.53
C SER A 325 10.60 -13.33 -37.19
N VAL A 326 9.83 -12.75 -36.28
CA VAL A 326 10.26 -12.41 -34.92
C VAL A 326 9.80 -13.52 -33.97
N TYR A 327 10.74 -14.08 -33.22
CA TYR A 327 10.53 -15.18 -32.28
C TYR A 327 11.22 -14.90 -30.96
N ARG A 328 10.79 -15.62 -29.92
CA ARG A 328 11.32 -15.51 -28.56
C ARG A 328 12.20 -16.71 -28.24
N GLU A 329 13.37 -16.45 -27.68
CA GLU A 329 14.36 -17.47 -27.29
C GLU A 329 15.05 -16.99 -26.01
N ASN A 330 15.13 -17.83 -24.97
CA ASN A 330 15.76 -17.51 -23.67
C ASN A 330 15.29 -16.18 -23.05
N GLY A 331 14.01 -15.85 -23.20
CA GLY A 331 13.42 -14.63 -22.65
C GLY A 331 13.66 -13.35 -23.48
N LYS A 332 14.44 -13.41 -24.56
CA LYS A 332 14.73 -12.28 -25.46
C LYS A 332 14.08 -12.47 -26.83
N TYR A 333 13.92 -11.39 -27.57
CA TYR A 333 13.31 -11.38 -28.90
C TYR A 333 14.37 -11.27 -29.99
N HIS A 334 14.15 -12.05 -31.04
CA HIS A 334 15.07 -12.26 -32.14
C HIS A 334 14.33 -12.27 -33.46
N GLY A 335 14.98 -11.87 -34.54
CA GLY A 335 14.36 -11.78 -35.86
C GLY A 335 15.23 -12.39 -36.94
N LYS A 336 14.65 -13.17 -37.85
CA LYS A 336 15.34 -13.74 -39.02
C LYS A 336 14.59 -13.42 -40.31
N VAL A 337 15.33 -13.23 -41.40
CA VAL A 337 14.72 -13.06 -42.73
C VAL A 337 14.20 -14.42 -43.20
N TYR A 338 12.97 -14.48 -43.68
CA TYR A 338 12.41 -15.71 -44.26
C TYR A 338 12.00 -15.55 -45.73
N TRP A 339 11.97 -14.31 -46.24
CA TRP A 339 11.65 -14.04 -47.63
C TRP A 339 12.24 -12.70 -48.07
N VAL A 340 12.69 -12.63 -49.32
CA VAL A 340 13.19 -11.41 -49.98
C VAL A 340 12.57 -11.32 -51.38
N LYS A 341 12.29 -10.10 -51.84
CA LYS A 341 11.71 -9.84 -53.16
C LYS A 341 12.73 -9.99 -54.29
N ASP A 342 13.97 -9.60 -54.02
CA ASP A 342 15.07 -9.63 -54.98
C ASP A 342 15.70 -11.03 -55.04
N ALA A 343 15.66 -11.67 -56.21
CA ALA A 343 16.21 -12.99 -56.43
C ALA A 343 17.74 -13.05 -56.21
N ALA A 344 18.46 -11.94 -56.42
CA ALA A 344 19.89 -11.87 -56.17
C ALA A 344 20.24 -11.90 -54.67
N LYS A 345 19.27 -11.62 -53.79
CA LYS A 345 19.46 -11.56 -52.33
C LYS A 345 18.96 -12.80 -51.58
N GLN A 346 18.68 -13.91 -52.29
CA GLN A 346 18.19 -15.15 -51.67
C GLN A 346 19.11 -15.72 -50.58
N SER A 347 20.42 -15.45 -50.66
CA SER A 347 21.40 -15.83 -49.63
C SER A 347 21.18 -15.17 -48.27
N GLU A 348 20.31 -14.16 -48.18
CA GLU A 348 19.92 -13.55 -46.91
C GLU A 348 18.84 -14.33 -46.15
N ILE A 349 18.12 -15.24 -46.82
CA ILE A 349 17.09 -16.06 -46.18
C ILE A 349 17.74 -16.93 -45.10
N GLY A 350 17.16 -16.91 -43.89
CA GLY A 350 17.68 -17.61 -42.73
C GLY A 350 18.64 -16.78 -41.87
N LYS A 351 19.19 -15.67 -42.39
CA LYS A 351 20.06 -14.79 -41.59
C LYS A 351 19.27 -14.11 -40.48
N LYS A 352 19.85 -14.15 -39.27
CA LYS A 352 19.36 -13.37 -38.13
C LYS A 352 19.69 -11.91 -38.40
N VAL A 353 18.73 -11.03 -38.13
CA VAL A 353 18.82 -9.58 -38.38
C VAL A 353 18.43 -8.76 -37.15
N LEU A 354 17.84 -9.39 -36.13
CA LEU A 354 17.54 -8.78 -34.83
C LEU A 354 18.02 -9.69 -33.70
N TRP A 355 18.70 -9.12 -32.70
CA TRP A 355 19.25 -9.86 -31.57
C TRP A 355 18.95 -9.20 -30.22
N ASN A 356 18.73 -10.04 -29.21
CA ASN A 356 18.77 -9.67 -27.78
C ASN A 356 17.82 -8.54 -27.38
N LEU A 357 16.71 -8.39 -28.09
CA LEU A 357 15.70 -7.40 -27.74
C LEU A 357 15.01 -7.79 -26.44
N GLU A 358 14.89 -6.85 -25.52
CA GLU A 358 14.19 -7.00 -24.26
C GLU A 358 13.00 -6.03 -24.22
N TYR A 359 11.85 -6.50 -23.75
CA TYR A 359 10.67 -5.65 -23.66
C TYR A 359 10.74 -4.79 -22.41
N ASP A 360 10.77 -3.48 -22.62
CA ASP A 360 10.67 -2.46 -21.59
C ASP A 360 9.19 -2.07 -21.43
N ALA A 361 8.62 -2.44 -20.29
CA ALA A 361 7.21 -2.19 -20.00
C ALA A 361 6.92 -0.72 -19.70
N ASP A 362 7.92 0.05 -19.25
CA ASP A 362 7.77 1.45 -18.90
C ASP A 362 7.70 2.30 -20.19
N ASP A 363 8.56 2.01 -21.15
CA ASP A 363 8.64 2.72 -22.43
C ASP A 363 7.82 2.09 -23.57
N LYS A 364 7.19 0.92 -23.32
CA LYS A 364 6.41 0.12 -24.29
C LYS A 364 7.19 -0.15 -25.58
N GLU A 365 8.44 -0.53 -25.43
CA GLU A 365 9.35 -0.78 -26.55
C GLU A 365 10.18 -2.04 -26.34
N TRP A 366 10.63 -2.64 -27.42
CA TRP A 366 11.67 -3.66 -27.36
C TRP A 366 13.00 -2.97 -27.59
N ASN A 367 13.90 -2.96 -26.62
CA ASN A 367 15.16 -2.23 -26.70
C ASN A 367 16.35 -3.13 -26.33
N SER A 368 17.53 -2.53 -26.19
CA SER A 368 18.78 -3.20 -25.79
C SER A 368 19.28 -4.27 -26.78
N GLY A 369 18.66 -4.33 -27.96
CA GLY A 369 19.00 -5.28 -29.01
C GLY A 369 19.85 -4.67 -30.11
N GLU A 370 20.32 -5.53 -31.00
CA GLU A 370 21.09 -5.14 -32.19
C GLU A 370 20.30 -5.44 -33.46
N ILE A 371 20.53 -4.65 -34.51
CA ILE A 371 20.00 -4.85 -35.87
C ILE A 371 21.11 -4.82 -36.90
N GLN A 372 21.01 -5.68 -37.91
CA GLN A 372 21.87 -5.63 -39.09
C GLN A 372 21.07 -5.01 -40.24
N MET A 373 21.50 -3.82 -40.67
CA MET A 373 20.81 -3.10 -41.75
C MET A 373 21.21 -3.66 -43.12
N PRO A 374 20.31 -3.61 -44.13
CA PRO A 374 20.55 -4.16 -45.47
C PRO A 374 21.77 -3.64 -46.23
N ASP A 375 22.40 -2.55 -45.77
CA ASP A 375 23.45 -1.82 -46.47
C ASP A 375 24.68 -1.56 -45.57
N MET A 376 24.86 -2.32 -44.48
CA MET A 376 26.00 -2.17 -43.56
C MET A 376 26.60 -3.52 -43.13
N ASP A 377 27.93 -3.59 -43.11
CA ASP A 377 28.69 -4.76 -42.66
C ASP A 377 28.80 -4.89 -41.13
N HIS A 378 28.23 -3.96 -40.37
CA HIS A 378 28.25 -3.96 -38.90
C HIS A 378 26.83 -3.84 -38.30
N SER A 379 26.66 -4.37 -37.08
CA SER A 379 25.43 -4.25 -36.31
C SER A 379 25.30 -2.87 -35.67
N ALA A 380 24.07 -2.40 -35.51
CA ALA A 380 23.73 -1.15 -34.81
C ALA A 380 22.81 -1.46 -33.64
N SER A 381 22.85 -0.65 -32.56
CA SER A 381 21.84 -0.74 -31.51
C SER A 381 20.45 -0.42 -32.08
N CYS A 382 19.41 -1.08 -31.58
CA CYS A 382 18.06 -0.86 -32.06
C CYS A 382 17.01 -0.88 -30.96
N TYR A 383 15.88 -0.24 -31.27
CA TYR A 383 14.64 -0.41 -30.54
C TYR A 383 13.46 -0.55 -31.50
N ILE A 384 12.39 -1.18 -31.03
CA ILE A 384 11.15 -1.39 -31.77
C ILE A 384 9.98 -0.86 -30.95
N LYS A 385 9.07 -0.14 -31.61
CA LYS A 385 7.78 0.29 -31.05
C LYS A 385 6.64 -0.22 -31.90
N LEU A 386 5.60 -0.76 -31.28
CA LEU A 386 4.33 -1.01 -31.96
C LEU A 386 3.56 0.31 -32.03
N ARG A 387 3.17 0.72 -33.24
CA ARG A 387 2.23 1.83 -33.46
C ARG A 387 0.78 1.33 -33.31
N ASP A 388 0.53 0.12 -33.77
CA ASP A 388 -0.69 -0.66 -33.51
C ASP A 388 -0.37 -2.16 -33.60
N VAL A 389 -1.39 -3.02 -33.48
CA VAL A 389 -1.22 -4.50 -33.54
C VAL A 389 -0.62 -5.00 -34.85
N ASN A 390 -0.77 -4.27 -35.94
CA ASN A 390 -0.33 -4.63 -37.30
C ASN A 390 0.84 -3.77 -37.82
N ILE A 391 1.24 -2.71 -37.11
CA ILE A 391 2.28 -1.78 -37.56
C ILE A 391 3.34 -1.59 -36.47
N ALA A 392 4.60 -1.90 -36.81
CA ALA A 392 5.76 -1.65 -35.96
C ALA A 392 6.73 -0.65 -36.60
N SER A 393 7.44 0.13 -35.80
CA SER A 393 8.59 0.92 -36.25
C SER A 393 9.86 0.39 -35.59
N VAL A 394 10.85 0.08 -36.41
CA VAL A 394 12.18 -0.38 -36.00
C VAL A 394 13.18 0.73 -36.26
N THR A 395 13.89 1.15 -35.23
CA THR A 395 14.89 2.22 -35.31
C THR A 395 16.25 1.67 -34.94
N GLY A 396 17.21 1.74 -35.86
CA GLY A 396 18.61 1.42 -35.58
C GLY A 396 19.47 2.68 -35.51
N TYR A 397 20.41 2.73 -34.58
CA TYR A 397 21.23 3.91 -34.27
C TYR A 397 22.63 3.54 -33.76
N HIS A 398 23.58 4.47 -33.90
CA HIS A 398 24.90 4.40 -33.29
C HIS A 398 25.06 5.52 -32.26
N GLY A 399 25.42 5.18 -31.02
CA GLY A 399 25.52 6.15 -29.94
C GLY A 399 24.15 6.64 -29.45
N MET A 400 23.72 7.82 -29.89
CA MET A 400 22.47 8.43 -29.43
C MET A 400 21.28 8.09 -30.32
N ARG A 401 20.13 7.73 -29.72
CA ARG A 401 18.87 7.39 -30.41
C ARG A 401 18.38 8.46 -31.39
N LEU A 402 18.71 9.73 -31.14
CA LEU A 402 18.28 10.89 -31.93
C LEU A 402 18.74 10.82 -33.41
N PHE A 403 19.86 10.16 -33.68
CA PHE A 403 20.42 10.05 -35.04
C PHE A 403 20.08 8.73 -35.74
N GLY A 404 19.12 7.97 -35.19
CA GLY A 404 18.72 6.66 -35.72
C GLY A 404 17.94 6.74 -37.04
N LYS A 405 18.06 5.70 -37.86
CA LYS A 405 17.21 5.50 -39.04
C LYS A 405 16.05 4.58 -38.68
N THR A 406 14.83 5.00 -39.01
CA THR A 406 13.59 4.26 -38.72
C THR A 406 13.05 3.59 -39.98
N LYS A 407 12.61 2.34 -39.86
CA LYS A 407 11.86 1.60 -40.88
C LYS A 407 10.54 1.12 -40.31
N THR A 408 9.49 1.11 -41.14
CA THR A 408 8.17 0.61 -40.75
C THR A 408 8.01 -0.85 -41.20
N LEU A 409 7.44 -1.66 -40.31
CA LEU A 409 7.07 -3.04 -40.54
C LEU A 409 5.55 -3.20 -40.48
N LEU A 410 5.00 -3.99 -41.39
CA LEU A 410 3.58 -4.35 -41.48
C LEU A 410 3.43 -5.84 -41.14
N ARG A 411 2.49 -6.18 -40.27
CA ARG A 411 2.25 -7.58 -39.87
C ARG A 411 1.64 -8.35 -41.03
N ILE A 412 2.16 -9.54 -41.26
CA ILE A 412 1.59 -10.52 -42.19
C ILE A 412 0.79 -11.52 -41.33
N LYS A 413 -0.48 -11.69 -41.67
CA LYS A 413 -1.34 -12.71 -41.05
C LYS A 413 -0.97 -14.10 -41.50
#